data_AF-A0A2K6PTW8-F1
#
_entry.id   AF-A0A2K6PTW8-F1
#
_cell.length_a   1.000
_cell.length_b   1.000
_cell.length_c   1.000
_cell.angle_alpha   90.00
_cell.angle_beta   90.00
_cell.angle_gamma   90.00
#
_symmetry.space_group_name_H-M   'P 1'
#
loop_
_entity.id
_entity.type
_entity.pdbx_description
1 polymer ?
#
loop_
_entity_poly.entity_id
_entity_poly.type
_entity_poly.pdbx_seq_one_letter_code
_entity_poly.pdbx_strand_id
1 'polypeptide(L)' 'MTTASTSQVRQNYHQDSEAAINRQINLERYASYLYLSIWGSWGAFEKVFFPLKKGTMK' A
#
# COMPACT_ATOMS: atom_id res chain seq x y z
N MET A 1 8.99 -13.47 31.18
CA MET A 1 8.02 -13.69 30.08
C MET A 1 8.80 -14.20 28.89
N THR A 2 8.26 -15.19 28.17
CA THR A 2 8.90 -16.02 27.14
C THR A 2 9.90 -15.29 26.23
N THR A 3 11.18 -15.63 26.33
CA THR A 3 12.19 -15.24 25.33
C THR A 3 11.95 -16.09 24.08
N ALA A 4 11.36 -15.51 23.03
CA ALA A 4 11.31 -16.18 21.74
C ALA A 4 12.75 -16.52 21.30
N SER A 5 12.99 -17.77 20.91
CA SER A 5 14.30 -18.18 20.41
C SER A 5 14.69 -17.30 19.22
N THR A 6 15.85 -16.64 19.30
CA THR A 6 16.36 -15.84 18.18
C THR A 6 16.62 -16.77 16.99
N SER A 7 16.25 -16.31 15.79
CA SER A 7 16.48 -17.07 14.56
C SER A 7 17.96 -17.44 14.42
N GLN A 8 18.24 -18.70 14.06
CA GLN A 8 19.62 -19.20 13.90
C GLN A 8 20.43 -18.41 12.85
N VAL A 9 19.75 -17.78 11.89
CA VAL A 9 20.38 -16.98 10.84
C VAL A 9 20.55 -15.50 11.21
N ARG A 10 20.10 -15.08 12.42
CA ARG A 10 20.16 -13.69 12.84
C ARG A 10 21.61 -13.30 13.21
N GLN A 11 22.31 -12.66 12.29
CA GLN A 11 23.66 -12.13 12.51
C GLN A 11 23.65 -10.60 12.34
N ASN A 12 24.21 -9.87 13.31
CA ASN A 12 24.30 -8.40 13.30
C ASN A 12 22.97 -7.66 12.98
N TYR A 13 21.82 -8.22 13.39
CA TYR A 13 20.51 -7.64 13.10
C TYR A 13 19.86 -7.11 14.37
N HIS A 14 19.91 -5.79 14.54
CA HIS A 14 19.40 -5.10 15.71
C HIS A 14 17.86 -5.07 15.73
N GLN A 15 17.28 -5.09 16.93
CA GLN A 15 15.84 -5.08 17.10
C GLN A 15 15.20 -3.79 16.58
N ASP A 16 15.90 -2.66 16.65
CA ASP A 16 15.43 -1.39 16.10
C ASP A 16 15.33 -1.42 14.58
N SER A 17 16.27 -2.07 13.89
CA SER A 17 16.24 -2.29 12.45
C SER A 17 15.04 -3.15 12.06
N GLU A 18 14.77 -4.21 12.83
CA GLU A 18 13.60 -5.06 12.64
C GLU A 18 12.29 -4.29 12.80
N ALA A 19 12.19 -3.46 13.84
CA ALA A 19 11.01 -2.61 14.06
C ALA A 19 10.85 -1.54 12.98
N ALA A 20 11.94 -1.01 12.43
CA ALA A 20 11.91 -0.05 11.34
C ALA A 20 11.43 -0.69 10.03
N ILE A 21 11.95 -1.87 9.68
CA ILE A 21 11.53 -2.63 8.50
C ILE A 21 10.05 -3.00 8.58
N ASN A 22 9.59 -3.49 9.73
CA ASN A 22 8.18 -3.81 9.92
C ASN A 22 7.27 -2.58 9.72
N ARG A 23 7.72 -1.39 10.18
CA ARG A 23 7.00 -0.14 9.93
C ARG A 23 7.00 0.23 8.45
N GLN A 24 8.13 0.10 7.76
CA GLN A 24 8.23 0.39 6.34
C GLN A 24 7.33 -0.53 5.49
N ILE A 25 7.32 -1.84 5.76
CA ILE A 25 6.46 -2.80 5.07
C ILE A 25 4.98 -2.40 5.21
N ASN A 26 4.56 -2.00 6.41
CA ASN A 26 3.19 -1.54 6.63
C ASN A 26 2.88 -0.24 5.86
N LEU A 27 3.82 0.70 5.80
CA LEU A 27 3.67 1.93 5.02
C LEU A 27 3.56 1.65 3.52
N GLU A 28 4.40 0.78 2.97
CA GLU A 28 4.34 0.40 1.55
C GLU A 28 3.06 -0.36 1.19
N ARG A 29 2.59 -1.23 2.09
CA ARG A 29 1.29 -1.89 1.95
C ARG A 29 0.14 -0.87 1.93
N TYR A 30 0.19 0.14 2.81
CA TYR A 30 -0.80 1.21 2.84
C TYR A 30 -0.76 2.06 1.57
N ALA A 31 0.43 2.45 1.11
CA ALA A 31 0.61 3.15 -0.17
C ALA A 31 0.05 2.35 -1.35
N SER A 32 0.27 1.03 -1.37
CA SER A 32 -0.30 0.14 -2.40
C SER A 32 -1.82 0.13 -2.37
N TYR A 33 -2.44 0.11 -1.18
CA TYR A 33 -3.90 0.20 -1.04
C TYR A 33 -4.44 1.55 -1.55
N LEU A 34 -3.78 2.66 -1.17
CA LEU A 34 -4.16 3.99 -1.65
C LEU A 34 -4.07 4.06 -3.18
N TYR A 35 -3.00 3.56 -3.77
CA TYR A 35 -2.84 3.57 -5.23
C TYR A 35 -3.92 2.71 -5.92
N LEU A 36 -4.22 1.53 -5.37
CA LEU A 36 -5.32 0.70 -5.86
C LEU A 36 -6.68 1.42 -5.77
N SER A 37 -6.94 2.13 -4.67
CA SER A 37 -8.16 2.93 -4.51
C SER A 37 -8.23 4.09 -5.51
N ILE A 38 -7.12 4.80 -5.73
CA ILE A 38 -7.03 5.89 -6.72
C ILE A 38 -7.29 5.34 -8.13
N TRP A 39 -6.65 4.23 -8.47
CA TRP A 39 -6.85 3.56 -9.76
C TRP A 39 -8.30 3.08 -9.94
N GLY A 40 -8.87 2.45 -8.92
CA GLY A 40 -10.28 2.03 -8.93
C GLY A 40 -11.24 3.21 -9.09
N SER A 41 -10.93 4.35 -8.46
CA SER A 41 -11.70 5.59 -8.59
C SER A 41 -11.56 6.24 -9.97
N TRP A 42 -10.38 6.17 -10.59
CA TRP A 42 -10.14 6.66 -11.96
C TRP A 42 -11.08 6.00 -12.98
N GLY A 43 -11.27 4.68 -12.90
CA GLY A 43 -12.21 3.97 -13.77
C GLY A 43 -13.67 4.41 -13.59
N ALA A 44 -14.04 4.91 -12.40
CA ALA A 44 -15.35 5.52 -12.16
C ALA A 44 -15.45 6.93 -12.76
N PHE A 45 -14.36 7.71 -12.72
CA PHE A 45 -14.28 9.02 -13.37
C PHE A 45 -14.52 8.90 -14.88
N GLU A 46 -13.87 7.96 -15.58
CA GLU A 46 -14.11 7.74 -17.01
C GLU A 46 -15.57 7.36 -17.30
N LYS A 47 -16.14 6.41 -16.54
CA LYS A 47 -17.51 5.95 -16.75
C LYS A 47 -18.56 7.03 -16.48
N VAL A 48 -18.30 7.98 -15.58
CA VAL A 48 -19.25 9.05 -15.24
C VAL A 48 -19.03 10.28 -16.12
N PHE A 49 -17.79 10.73 -16.29
CA PHE A 49 -17.47 11.99 -16.95
C PHE A 49 -17.43 11.89 -18.48
N PHE A 50 -16.99 10.75 -19.03
CA PHE A 50 -16.87 10.57 -20.47
C PHE A 50 -18.23 10.51 -21.20
N PRO A 51 -19.26 9.77 -20.74
CA PRO A 51 -20.58 9.83 -21.36
C PRO A 51 -21.28 11.18 -21.19
N LEU A 52 -21.02 11.92 -20.10
CA LEU A 52 -21.51 13.29 -19.92
C LEU A 52 -20.98 14.24 -21.00
N LYS A 53 -19.71 14.10 -21.41
CA LYS A 53 -19.10 14.88 -22.50
C LYS A 53 -19.57 14.48 -23.89
N LYS A 54 -20.00 13.23 -24.12
CA LYS A 54 -20.51 12.76 -25.42
C LYS A 54 -21.98 13.14 -25.67
N GLY A 55 -22.76 13.40 -24.63
CA GLY A 55 -24.16 13.85 -24.74
C GLY A 55 -24.35 15.35 -24.96
N THR A 56 -23.27 16.15 -24.98
CA THR A 56 -23.32 17.64 -25.03
C THR A 56 -22.54 18.25 -26.20
N MET A 57 -22.22 17.48 -27.25
CA MET A 57 -21.80 18.03 -28.54
C MET A 57 -22.67 17.48 -29.68
N LYS A 58 -23.88 18.02 -29.78
CA LYS A 58 -24.59 18.26 -31.03
C LYS A 58 -24.74 19.76 -31.18
#